data_AF-A0A9D8QXE9-F1
#
_entry.id   AF-A0A9D8QXE9-F1
#
_cell.length_a   1.000
_cell.length_b   1.000
_cell.length_c   1.000
_cell.angle_alpha   90.00
_cell.angle_beta   90.00
_cell.angle_gamma   90.00
#
_symmetry.space_group_name_H-M   'P 1'
#
loop_
_entity.id
_entity.type
_entity.pdbx_description
1 polymer ?
#
loop_
_entity_poly.entity_id
_entity_poly.type
_entity_poly.pdbx_seq_one_letter_code
_entity_poly.pdbx_strand_id
1 'polypeptide(L)'
;IGLKWRGRYPWDWHANVGFATGYTPKEREMLVDEYMRKFKEIFGFYPASVGSWFIDAHSLAYMSDKYHIIASCTCKDQIGTDGYTMWGGYWGGGYYASRKNAYMPAQTREGQIPVPIFRMLGSDPIYQYESGLGGQTQGVVSLEPVYWEGGGSQEWVNWFFEKMFDDPCLGFTYTQAGQENSFTWKRMKQGYEIQMPTLAKLKAEGKIRIETLAESGAWFRKQYPLNPATAQSALTDHKNQEKKTVWFNSRFYRANLLWEGTNLTIRDIHLFNEDFASDYIDKAGTSTQCIYTTLPFVDGFVWSSAEKRAGLRLYKVTADGKRSLIQGKAPVITSGNKTLHVEWQTLDEQATFAFTFTEGEMTVACKSKDTSFQWDMELTTAPAAPLPFLYIDSQTIQALYKDFTYQITCKQGTCVDTRKPGQESVLRLEPKNQTVTLGFKTK
;
A
#
# COMPACT_ATOMS: atom_id res chain seq x y z
N ILE A 1 35.46 4.32 -11.05
CA ILE A 1 35.38 3.03 -10.31
C ILE A 1 35.55 1.76 -11.17
N GLY A 2 35.93 1.83 -12.47
CA GLY A 2 36.28 0.64 -13.25
C GLY A 2 35.12 -0.27 -13.70
N LEU A 3 33.87 0.06 -13.33
CA LEU A 3 32.68 -0.65 -13.83
C LEU A 3 32.36 -0.23 -15.27
N LYS A 4 32.08 -1.23 -16.12
CA LYS A 4 31.65 -1.00 -17.50
C LYS A 4 30.16 -0.66 -17.52
N TRP A 5 29.82 0.49 -18.07
CA TRP A 5 28.44 0.86 -18.37
C TRP A 5 27.83 -0.11 -19.40
N ARG A 6 26.61 -0.58 -19.15
CA ARG A 6 25.93 -1.62 -19.93
C ARG A 6 24.79 -1.08 -20.81
N GLY A 7 24.52 0.23 -20.74
CA GLY A 7 23.40 0.85 -21.42
C GLY A 7 23.71 1.31 -22.83
N ARG A 8 22.63 1.51 -23.60
CA ARG A 8 22.68 1.95 -24.98
C ARG A 8 23.02 3.44 -25.11
N TYR A 9 22.64 4.23 -24.11
CA TYR A 9 22.90 5.67 -24.03
C TYR A 9 23.60 6.00 -22.71
N PRO A 10 24.04 7.25 -22.48
CA PRO A 10 24.51 7.70 -21.16
C PRO A 10 23.49 7.55 -20.01
N TRP A 11 22.25 7.16 -20.35
CA TRP A 11 21.18 6.72 -19.46
C TRP A 11 20.50 5.50 -20.11
N ASP A 12 19.84 4.65 -19.34
CA ASP A 12 18.99 3.57 -19.88
C ASP A 12 17.86 3.32 -18.89
N TRP A 13 16.66 3.09 -19.40
CA TRP A 13 15.46 2.88 -18.59
C TRP A 13 15.22 1.39 -18.29
N HIS A 14 15.94 0.47 -18.93
CA HIS A 14 15.80 -0.94 -18.61
C HIS A 14 16.36 -1.25 -17.21
N ALA A 15 15.57 -1.97 -16.41
CA ALA A 15 15.87 -2.29 -15.01
C ALA A 15 17.27 -2.91 -14.80
N ASN A 16 17.63 -3.91 -15.61
CA ASN A 16 18.93 -4.57 -15.57
C ASN A 16 20.15 -3.69 -15.93
N VAL A 17 19.93 -2.44 -16.30
CA VAL A 17 20.98 -1.49 -16.69
C VAL A 17 20.91 -0.20 -15.88
N GLY A 18 19.74 0.45 -15.89
CA GLY A 18 19.52 1.77 -15.29
C GLY A 18 19.41 1.77 -13.78
N PHE A 19 19.15 0.61 -13.18
CA PHE A 19 19.00 0.46 -11.74
C PHE A 19 20.13 -0.35 -11.13
N ALA A 20 20.45 -0.05 -9.86
CA ALA A 20 21.44 -0.77 -9.08
C ALA A 20 21.13 -2.28 -9.03
N THR A 21 19.85 -2.67 -9.05
CA THR A 21 19.40 -4.06 -9.08
C THR A 21 19.99 -4.87 -10.23
N GLY A 22 20.28 -4.25 -11.37
CA GLY A 22 20.94 -4.90 -12.52
C GLY A 22 22.41 -5.28 -12.32
N TYR A 23 23.00 -4.86 -11.20
CA TYR A 23 24.38 -5.12 -10.84
C TYR A 23 24.46 -6.14 -9.70
N THR A 24 25.59 -6.84 -9.58
CA THR A 24 25.84 -7.74 -8.45
C THR A 24 25.92 -6.97 -7.14
N PRO A 25 25.67 -7.59 -5.97
CA PRO A 25 25.77 -6.90 -4.67
C PRO A 25 27.09 -6.13 -4.50
N LYS A 26 28.22 -6.71 -4.94
CA LYS A 26 29.52 -6.04 -4.87
C LYS A 26 29.62 -4.81 -5.77
N GLU A 27 29.13 -4.90 -7.00
CA GLU A 27 29.08 -3.76 -7.91
C GLU A 27 28.16 -2.66 -7.38
N ARG A 28 27.04 -3.00 -6.73
CA ARG A 28 26.15 -2.03 -6.07
C ARG A 28 26.86 -1.27 -4.96
N GLU A 29 27.62 -1.95 -4.11
CA GLU A 29 28.46 -1.29 -3.09
C GLU A 29 29.44 -0.29 -3.72
N MET A 30 30.09 -0.67 -4.83
CA MET A 30 31.01 0.22 -5.54
C MET A 30 30.31 1.44 -6.14
N LEU A 31 29.10 1.26 -6.67
CA LEU A 31 28.27 2.36 -7.17
C LEU A 31 27.88 3.30 -6.02
N VAL A 32 27.39 2.76 -4.90
CA VAL A 32 27.06 3.54 -3.69
C VAL A 32 28.27 4.31 -3.20
N ASP A 33 29.43 3.66 -3.09
CA ASP A 33 30.67 4.28 -2.65
C ASP A 33 31.08 5.47 -3.52
N GLU A 34 30.95 5.35 -4.85
CA GLU A 34 31.27 6.45 -5.75
C GLU A 34 30.29 7.61 -5.63
N TYR A 35 28.99 7.34 -5.52
CA TYR A 35 27.98 8.38 -5.29
C TYR A 35 28.25 9.12 -3.97
N MET A 36 28.51 8.39 -2.89
CA MET A 36 28.81 8.97 -1.58
C MET A 36 30.11 9.78 -1.60
N ARG A 37 31.16 9.26 -2.26
CA ARG A 37 32.44 9.96 -2.41
C ARG A 37 32.27 11.25 -3.21
N LYS A 38 31.57 11.21 -4.36
CA LYS A 38 31.31 12.39 -5.19
C LYS A 38 30.43 13.42 -4.51
N PHE A 39 29.39 12.99 -3.80
CA PHE A 39 28.56 13.90 -3.02
C PHE A 39 29.40 14.61 -1.94
N LYS A 40 30.23 13.87 -1.19
CA LYS A 40 31.11 14.47 -0.17
C LYS A 40 32.19 15.38 -0.77
N GLU A 41 32.74 15.05 -1.93
CA GLU A 41 33.69 15.90 -2.67
C GLU A 41 33.07 17.26 -3.00
N ILE A 42 31.79 17.29 -3.39
CA ILE A 42 31.09 18.52 -3.80
C ILE A 42 30.57 19.32 -2.59
N PHE A 43 29.94 18.64 -1.63
CA PHE A 43 29.19 19.29 -0.55
C PHE A 43 29.92 19.30 0.81
N GLY A 44 31.01 18.54 0.95
CA GLY A 44 31.80 18.44 2.18
C GLY A 44 31.25 17.47 3.24
N PHE A 45 30.08 16.87 3.03
CA PHE A 45 29.43 15.91 3.94
C PHE A 45 28.77 14.76 3.16
N TYR A 46 28.44 13.65 3.82
CA TYR A 46 27.66 12.56 3.20
C TYR A 46 26.15 12.89 3.22
N PRO A 47 25.39 12.51 2.18
CA PRO A 47 23.96 12.79 2.13
C PRO A 47 23.23 12.09 3.28
N ALA A 48 22.33 12.82 3.96
CA ALA A 48 21.52 12.25 5.03
C ALA A 48 20.34 11.40 4.51
N SER A 49 19.90 11.63 3.28
CA SER A 49 18.76 10.92 2.68
C SER A 49 19.04 10.56 1.23
N VAL A 50 18.51 9.41 0.77
CA VAL A 50 18.68 8.91 -0.60
C VAL A 50 17.32 8.57 -1.19
N GLY A 51 17.14 8.74 -2.51
CA GLY A 51 15.90 8.43 -3.20
C GLY A 51 16.15 7.83 -4.58
N SER A 52 15.31 6.87 -4.95
CA SER A 52 15.21 6.32 -6.31
C SER A 52 13.83 5.68 -6.44
N TRP A 53 13.31 5.53 -7.66
CA TRP A 53 12.12 4.73 -7.91
C TRP A 53 12.25 3.35 -7.26
N PHE A 54 13.42 2.74 -7.40
CA PHE A 54 13.71 1.40 -6.91
C PHE A 54 15.08 1.34 -6.23
N ILE A 55 15.11 0.92 -4.97
CA ILE A 55 16.32 0.61 -4.19
C ILE A 55 16.14 -0.79 -3.61
N ASP A 56 17.14 -1.66 -3.76
CA ASP A 56 17.15 -2.99 -3.16
C ASP A 56 17.61 -3.00 -1.70
N ALA A 57 17.23 -4.06 -0.98
CA ALA A 57 17.52 -4.18 0.44
C ALA A 57 19.03 -4.23 0.72
N HIS A 58 19.83 -4.85 -0.15
CA HIS A 58 21.29 -4.88 0.00
C HIS A 58 21.87 -3.47 -0.10
N SER A 59 21.53 -2.73 -1.15
CA SER A 59 21.99 -1.34 -1.32
C SER A 59 21.53 -0.43 -0.19
N LEU A 60 20.26 -0.53 0.23
CA LEU A 60 19.73 0.30 1.32
C LEU A 60 20.40 -0.03 2.66
N ALA A 61 20.59 -1.32 2.98
CA ALA A 61 21.30 -1.76 4.17
C ALA A 61 22.75 -1.28 4.15
N TYR A 62 23.44 -1.37 3.01
CA TYR A 62 24.81 -0.88 2.88
C TYR A 62 24.93 0.62 3.13
N MET A 63 24.02 1.42 2.55
CA MET A 63 23.96 2.87 2.81
C MET A 63 23.66 3.19 4.28
N SER A 64 22.76 2.42 4.91
CA SER A 64 22.45 2.55 6.34
C SER A 64 23.67 2.23 7.21
N ASP A 65 24.29 1.08 6.98
CA ASP A 65 25.31 0.53 7.88
C ASP A 65 26.64 1.27 7.75
N LYS A 66 27.05 1.63 6.53
CA LYS A 66 28.34 2.25 6.25
C LYS A 66 28.29 3.78 6.27
N TYR A 67 27.22 4.37 5.72
CA TYR A 67 27.11 5.82 5.53
C TYR A 67 26.12 6.49 6.48
N HIS A 68 25.37 5.71 7.26
CA HIS A 68 24.45 6.20 8.30
C HIS A 68 23.41 7.19 7.77
N ILE A 69 22.92 6.94 6.54
CA ILE A 69 21.75 7.67 6.03
C ILE A 69 20.59 7.49 7.01
N ILE A 70 19.70 8.48 7.09
CA ILE A 70 18.64 8.53 8.08
C ILE A 70 17.23 8.45 7.48
N ALA A 71 17.12 8.55 6.15
CA ALA A 71 15.85 8.44 5.43
C ALA A 71 16.07 7.93 4.01
N SER A 72 15.06 7.26 3.47
CA SER A 72 14.96 6.91 2.05
C SER A 72 13.57 7.22 1.51
N CYS A 73 13.41 7.26 0.19
CA CYS A 73 12.10 7.28 -0.45
C CYS A 73 12.04 6.32 -1.65
N THR A 74 10.82 5.95 -2.05
CA THR A 74 10.57 5.01 -3.16
C THR A 74 9.25 5.31 -3.85
N CYS A 75 9.06 4.78 -5.07
CA CYS A 75 7.85 5.01 -5.86
C CYS A 75 6.60 4.39 -5.23
N LYS A 76 5.46 5.01 -5.46
CA LYS A 76 4.08 4.60 -5.13
C LYS A 76 3.72 3.23 -5.71
N ASP A 77 2.58 2.69 -5.29
CA ASP A 77 2.11 1.41 -5.81
C ASP A 77 1.74 1.60 -7.28
N GLN A 78 2.28 0.74 -8.13
CA GLN A 78 2.05 0.77 -9.56
C GLN A 78 2.22 -0.63 -10.16
N ILE A 79 1.48 -0.89 -11.23
CA ILE A 79 1.64 -2.10 -12.04
C ILE A 79 1.98 -1.69 -13.47
N GLY A 80 3.13 -2.16 -13.96
CA GLY A 80 3.54 -2.00 -15.36
C GLY A 80 3.83 -0.56 -15.83
N THR A 81 3.67 0.45 -14.98
CA THR A 81 4.00 1.84 -15.30
C THR A 81 5.51 2.01 -15.41
N ASP A 82 5.98 2.63 -16.50
CA ASP A 82 7.40 2.81 -16.84
C ASP A 82 8.25 1.53 -16.88
N GLY A 83 7.60 0.36 -17.03
CA GLY A 83 8.27 -0.94 -17.00
C GLY A 83 8.56 -1.49 -15.60
N TYR A 84 7.94 -0.92 -14.55
CA TYR A 84 8.11 -1.35 -13.17
C TYR A 84 6.79 -1.72 -12.52
N THR A 85 6.84 -2.72 -11.65
CA THR A 85 5.73 -3.14 -10.80
C THR A 85 6.17 -3.09 -9.35
N MET A 86 5.47 -2.31 -8.54
CA MET A 86 5.59 -2.26 -7.08
C MET A 86 4.17 -2.39 -6.55
N TRP A 87 3.78 -3.60 -6.14
CA TRP A 87 2.39 -3.87 -5.82
C TRP A 87 2.22 -4.66 -4.53
N GLY A 88 1.36 -4.16 -3.63
CA GLY A 88 1.03 -4.90 -2.41
C GLY A 88 1.68 -4.35 -1.14
N GLY A 89 2.58 -3.37 -1.23
CA GLY A 89 3.32 -2.79 -0.10
C GLY A 89 2.52 -1.75 0.68
N TYR A 90 3.18 -1.00 1.57
CA TYR A 90 2.51 0.10 2.29
C TYR A 90 1.89 1.10 1.30
N TRP A 91 0.58 1.35 1.43
CA TRP A 91 -0.14 2.23 0.51
C TRP A 91 0.39 3.68 0.55
N GLY A 92 0.65 4.18 1.75
CA GLY A 92 1.14 5.53 2.01
C GLY A 92 2.00 5.57 3.28
N GLY A 93 2.54 6.74 3.61
CA GLY A 93 3.36 6.91 4.80
C GLY A 93 4.81 6.49 4.62
N GLY A 94 5.40 6.01 5.71
CA GLY A 94 6.75 5.48 5.73
C GLY A 94 6.88 4.24 6.60
N TYR A 95 7.87 3.41 6.29
CA TYR A 95 8.13 2.14 6.96
C TYR A 95 9.63 1.82 6.96
N TYR A 96 10.11 1.10 7.96
CA TYR A 96 11.39 0.41 7.90
C TYR A 96 11.25 -0.88 7.10
N ALA A 97 12.15 -1.10 6.15
CA ALA A 97 12.14 -2.30 5.36
C ALA A 97 12.88 -3.47 6.02
N SER A 98 12.53 -4.69 5.61
CA SER A 98 13.27 -5.92 5.90
C SER A 98 14.66 -5.86 5.27
N ARG A 99 15.66 -6.40 5.96
CA ARG A 99 17.01 -6.61 5.39
C ARG A 99 17.03 -7.57 4.21
N LYS A 100 15.96 -8.36 3.98
CA LYS A 100 15.83 -9.30 2.87
C LYS A 100 15.05 -8.73 1.67
N ASN A 101 14.23 -7.71 1.88
CA ASN A 101 13.36 -7.15 0.85
C ASN A 101 12.95 -5.71 1.18
N ALA A 102 13.38 -4.75 0.34
CA ALA A 102 13.18 -3.32 0.63
C ALA A 102 11.71 -2.88 0.54
N TYR A 103 10.87 -3.66 -0.15
CA TYR A 103 9.44 -3.40 -0.26
C TYR A 103 8.62 -4.07 0.84
N MET A 104 9.24 -5.01 1.56
CA MET A 104 8.63 -5.72 2.67
C MET A 104 8.90 -4.97 3.98
N PRO A 105 7.88 -4.61 4.76
CA PRO A 105 8.06 -4.04 6.09
C PRO A 105 8.78 -5.01 7.02
N ALA A 106 9.76 -4.52 7.79
CA ALA A 106 10.40 -5.30 8.83
C ALA A 106 9.42 -5.60 9.97
N GLN A 107 9.47 -6.84 10.46
CA GLN A 107 8.69 -7.31 11.59
C GLN A 107 9.50 -7.25 12.89
N THR A 108 10.81 -7.49 12.86
CA THR A 108 11.68 -7.49 14.04
C THR A 108 12.71 -6.37 14.00
N ARG A 109 13.39 -6.08 15.11
CA ARG A 109 14.44 -5.05 15.14
C ARG A 109 15.69 -5.54 14.42
N GLU A 110 15.95 -6.83 14.52
CA GLU A 110 17.07 -7.55 13.92
C GLU A 110 16.90 -7.66 12.40
N GLY A 111 15.67 -7.96 11.94
CA GLY A 111 15.29 -7.98 10.53
C GLY A 111 15.16 -6.59 9.88
N GLN A 112 15.32 -5.51 10.64
CA GLN A 112 15.10 -4.14 10.18
C GLN A 112 16.33 -3.50 9.55
N ILE A 113 16.14 -2.79 8.44
CA ILE A 113 17.05 -1.71 8.04
C ILE A 113 16.58 -0.44 8.78
N PRO A 114 17.37 0.16 9.69
CA PRO A 114 16.94 1.24 10.58
C PRO A 114 16.85 2.62 9.89
N VAL A 115 16.37 2.62 8.65
CA VAL A 115 16.15 3.77 7.77
C VAL A 115 14.71 3.69 7.25
N PRO A 116 13.84 4.65 7.59
CA PRO A 116 12.48 4.66 7.08
C PRO A 116 12.48 5.03 5.59
N ILE A 117 11.70 4.28 4.81
CA ILE A 117 11.38 4.54 3.42
C ILE A 117 10.02 5.24 3.35
N PHE A 118 9.97 6.42 2.75
CA PHE A 118 8.72 7.17 2.51
C PHE A 118 8.22 7.00 1.08
N ARG A 119 6.89 6.92 0.88
CA ARG A 119 6.26 6.76 -0.45
C ARG A 119 6.21 8.09 -1.21
N MET A 120 6.65 8.08 -2.47
CA MET A 120 6.54 9.19 -3.42
C MET A 120 5.66 8.79 -4.61
N LEU A 121 4.88 9.64 -5.24
CA LEU A 121 4.31 10.92 -4.79
C LEU A 121 2.91 10.66 -4.22
N GLY A 122 2.35 11.63 -3.51
CA GLY A 122 1.01 11.51 -2.90
C GLY A 122 -0.01 10.91 -3.88
N SER A 123 -0.49 9.71 -3.59
CA SER A 123 -1.38 8.96 -4.48
C SER A 123 -2.83 9.18 -4.09
N ASP A 124 -3.72 9.34 -5.09
CA ASP A 124 -5.16 9.46 -4.84
C ASP A 124 -5.65 8.23 -4.04
N PRO A 125 -6.16 8.40 -2.81
CA PRO A 125 -6.50 7.26 -1.96
C PRO A 125 -7.68 6.45 -2.51
N ILE A 126 -8.51 7.03 -3.38
CA ILE A 126 -9.72 6.40 -3.93
C ILE A 126 -9.43 5.83 -5.32
N TYR A 127 -8.99 6.68 -6.25
CA TYR A 127 -8.98 6.37 -7.68
C TYR A 127 -7.67 5.78 -8.19
N GLN A 128 -6.52 6.00 -7.53
CA GLN A 128 -5.24 5.44 -7.99
C GLN A 128 -5.31 3.91 -8.06
N TYR A 129 -5.89 3.26 -7.04
CA TYR A 129 -5.91 1.81 -6.93
C TYR A 129 -6.56 1.12 -8.13
N GLU A 130 -7.65 1.68 -8.65
CA GLU A 130 -8.43 1.10 -9.77
C GLU A 130 -8.12 1.76 -11.11
N SER A 131 -7.11 2.64 -11.18
CA SER A 131 -6.75 3.35 -12.41
C SER A 131 -6.17 2.36 -13.43
N GLY A 132 -6.89 2.07 -14.51
CA GLY A 132 -6.51 1.05 -15.48
C GLY A 132 -6.95 -0.37 -15.13
N LEU A 133 -7.92 -0.54 -14.22
CA LEU A 133 -8.48 -1.83 -13.85
C LEU A 133 -8.91 -2.67 -15.06
N GLY A 134 -8.54 -3.95 -15.08
CA GLY A 134 -8.78 -4.86 -16.21
C GLY A 134 -7.77 -4.71 -17.36
N GLY A 135 -6.88 -3.72 -17.30
CA GLY A 135 -5.77 -3.53 -18.23
C GLY A 135 -4.45 -4.16 -17.74
N GLN A 136 -3.38 -3.95 -18.52
CA GLN A 136 -2.03 -4.46 -18.21
C GLN A 136 -1.18 -3.48 -17.39
N THR A 137 -1.58 -2.21 -17.31
CA THR A 137 -0.82 -1.15 -16.65
C THR A 137 -1.73 -0.23 -15.86
N GLN A 138 -1.26 0.26 -14.71
CA GLN A 138 -1.95 1.30 -13.96
C GLN A 138 -1.75 2.68 -14.56
N GLY A 139 -2.82 3.47 -14.54
CA GLY A 139 -2.73 4.93 -14.73
C GLY A 139 -2.14 5.61 -13.49
N VAL A 140 -1.90 6.91 -13.59
CA VAL A 140 -1.27 7.69 -12.51
C VAL A 140 -2.16 8.88 -12.13
N VAL A 141 -2.71 8.83 -10.92
CA VAL A 141 -3.44 9.91 -10.26
C VAL A 141 -2.69 10.26 -8.97
N SER A 142 -1.83 11.28 -9.07
CA SER A 142 -0.92 11.65 -7.98
C SER A 142 -0.75 13.15 -7.85
N LEU A 143 -0.10 13.57 -6.77
CA LEU A 143 0.27 14.95 -6.45
C LEU A 143 1.35 15.53 -7.38
N GLU A 144 1.85 14.77 -8.36
CA GLU A 144 2.78 15.33 -9.35
C GLU A 144 2.16 16.52 -10.09
N PRO A 145 2.86 17.67 -10.17
CA PRO A 145 2.30 18.94 -10.65
C PRO A 145 1.97 18.94 -12.14
N VAL A 146 2.51 17.99 -12.91
CA VAL A 146 2.29 17.87 -14.36
C VAL A 146 0.98 17.16 -14.73
N TYR A 147 0.36 16.45 -13.80
CA TYR A 147 -0.86 15.69 -14.10
C TYR A 147 -2.10 16.53 -13.85
N TRP A 148 -2.81 16.85 -14.93
CA TRP A 148 -4.00 17.70 -14.89
C TRP A 148 -5.20 17.03 -14.17
N GLU A 149 -5.25 15.71 -14.07
CA GLU A 149 -6.25 14.97 -13.26
C GLU A 149 -5.83 14.78 -11.80
N GLY A 150 -4.65 15.27 -11.43
CA GLY A 150 -4.07 15.14 -10.09
C GLY A 150 -3.44 16.46 -9.62
N GLY A 151 -2.13 16.46 -9.34
CA GLY A 151 -1.40 17.59 -8.76
C GLY A 151 -1.38 18.88 -9.60
N GLY A 152 -1.79 18.85 -10.86
CA GLY A 152 -2.01 20.03 -11.71
C GLY A 152 -3.41 20.64 -11.61
N SER A 153 -4.36 19.99 -10.92
CA SER A 153 -5.74 20.46 -10.73
C SER A 153 -5.92 21.10 -9.35
N GLN A 154 -6.44 22.34 -9.34
CA GLN A 154 -6.73 23.07 -8.09
C GLN A 154 -7.79 22.35 -7.26
N GLU A 155 -8.84 21.82 -7.90
CA GLU A 155 -9.92 21.09 -7.24
C GLU A 155 -9.39 19.82 -6.59
N TRP A 156 -8.60 19.03 -7.33
CA TRP A 156 -8.01 17.80 -6.82
C TRP A 156 -7.03 18.07 -5.68
N VAL A 157 -6.14 19.06 -5.82
CA VAL A 157 -5.15 19.41 -4.78
C VAL A 157 -5.83 19.87 -3.49
N ASN A 158 -6.86 20.73 -3.60
CA ASN A 158 -7.61 21.19 -2.43
C ASN A 158 -8.28 20.02 -1.71
N TRP A 159 -9.00 19.18 -2.47
CA TRP A 159 -9.63 17.99 -1.93
C TRP A 159 -8.61 17.04 -1.31
N PHE A 160 -7.53 16.71 -2.01
CA PHE A 160 -6.51 15.77 -1.56
C PHE A 160 -5.85 16.24 -0.26
N PHE A 161 -5.45 17.52 -0.16
CA PHE A 161 -4.89 18.04 1.08
C PHE A 161 -5.91 18.09 2.22
N GLU A 162 -7.16 18.47 1.95
CA GLU A 162 -8.22 18.40 2.95
C GLU A 162 -8.36 16.97 3.48
N LYS A 163 -8.51 15.97 2.61
CA LYS A 163 -8.67 14.57 3.02
C LYS A 163 -7.44 14.05 3.78
N MET A 164 -6.23 14.36 3.31
CA MET A 164 -5.00 13.86 3.94
C MET A 164 -4.74 14.46 5.32
N PHE A 165 -5.25 15.66 5.63
CA PHE A 165 -4.90 16.37 6.86
C PHE A 165 -6.08 16.58 7.83
N ASP A 166 -7.31 16.54 7.35
CA ASP A 166 -8.50 16.78 8.19
C ASP A 166 -9.34 15.50 8.44
N ASP A 167 -9.31 14.50 7.56
CA ASP A 167 -10.06 13.25 7.79
C ASP A 167 -9.38 12.35 8.85
N PRO A 168 -10.14 11.47 9.55
CA PRO A 168 -9.60 10.60 10.58
C PRO A 168 -8.43 9.71 10.11
N CYS A 169 -7.36 9.65 10.89
CA CYS A 169 -6.20 8.81 10.61
C CYS A 169 -5.77 8.02 11.86
N LEU A 170 -4.91 7.02 11.68
CA LEU A 170 -4.20 6.33 12.76
C LEU A 170 -2.71 6.63 12.63
N GLY A 171 -2.08 7.04 13.72
CA GLY A 171 -0.65 7.37 13.75
C GLY A 171 -0.38 8.72 13.08
N PHE A 172 -0.07 8.70 11.79
CA PHE A 172 0.22 9.90 11.02
C PHE A 172 -0.17 9.72 9.56
N THR A 173 -0.46 10.84 8.89
CA THR A 173 -0.54 10.92 7.43
C THR A 173 0.70 11.60 6.88
N TYR A 174 1.02 11.28 5.63
CA TYR A 174 2.17 11.82 4.92
C TYR A 174 1.85 11.89 3.44
N THR A 175 2.32 12.95 2.80
CA THR A 175 2.37 13.07 1.36
C THR A 175 3.63 13.81 0.96
N GLN A 176 4.16 13.49 -0.21
CA GLN A 176 5.30 14.18 -0.79
C GLN A 176 4.83 14.97 -2.01
N ALA A 177 5.01 16.29 -1.94
CA ALA A 177 4.83 17.20 -3.06
C ALA A 177 6.17 17.38 -3.79
N GLY A 178 6.18 17.13 -5.09
CA GLY A 178 7.36 17.27 -5.93
C GLY A 178 7.12 16.74 -7.33
N GLN A 179 8.20 16.61 -8.09
CA GLN A 179 8.14 16.10 -9.46
C GLN A 179 9.04 14.87 -9.59
N GLU A 180 8.47 13.79 -10.14
CA GLU A 180 9.16 12.52 -10.39
C GLU A 180 10.12 12.61 -11.58
N ASN A 181 9.56 12.88 -12.76
CA ASN A 181 10.28 12.94 -14.03
C ASN A 181 10.90 14.32 -14.31
N SER A 182 11.94 14.35 -15.14
CA SER A 182 12.67 15.59 -15.50
C SER A 182 11.91 16.50 -16.48
N PHE A 183 10.68 16.89 -16.14
CA PHE A 183 9.91 17.86 -16.91
C PHE A 183 10.41 19.29 -16.69
N THR A 184 10.21 20.14 -17.69
CA THR A 184 10.59 21.55 -17.62
C THR A 184 9.57 22.37 -16.85
N TRP A 185 9.99 23.55 -16.36
CA TRP A 185 9.15 24.49 -15.63
C TRP A 185 7.82 24.76 -16.35
N LYS A 186 7.82 24.90 -17.68
CA LYS A 186 6.60 25.14 -18.46
C LYS A 186 5.49 24.12 -18.18
N ARG A 187 5.83 22.86 -17.94
CA ARG A 187 4.85 21.79 -17.64
C ARG A 187 4.46 21.76 -16.16
N MET A 188 5.40 22.06 -15.26
CA MET A 188 5.17 21.97 -13.81
C MET A 188 4.55 23.24 -13.20
N LYS A 189 4.69 24.38 -13.87
CA LYS A 189 4.38 25.72 -13.35
C LYS A 189 3.00 25.77 -12.70
N GLN A 190 1.97 25.36 -13.43
CA GLN A 190 0.59 25.41 -12.95
C GLN A 190 0.39 24.63 -11.65
N GLY A 191 0.82 23.36 -11.60
CA GLY A 191 0.68 22.55 -10.39
C GLY A 191 1.44 23.14 -9.19
N TYR A 192 2.63 23.71 -9.40
CA TYR A 192 3.36 24.36 -8.31
C TYR A 192 2.76 25.69 -7.86
N GLU A 193 2.18 26.49 -8.77
CA GLU A 193 1.45 27.72 -8.44
C GLU A 193 0.17 27.43 -7.62
N ILE A 194 -0.34 26.20 -7.68
CA ILE A 194 -1.45 25.70 -6.86
C ILE A 194 -0.94 25.16 -5.52
N GLN A 195 -0.02 24.20 -5.58
CA GLN A 195 0.41 23.41 -4.42
C GLN A 195 1.17 24.24 -3.40
N MET A 196 2.13 25.07 -3.85
CA MET A 196 3.04 25.77 -2.93
C MET A 196 2.32 26.81 -2.05
N PRO A 197 1.43 27.68 -2.59
CA PRO A 197 0.67 28.60 -1.74
C PRO A 197 -0.27 27.87 -0.77
N THR A 198 -0.87 26.76 -1.21
CA THR A 198 -1.78 25.97 -0.37
C THR A 198 -1.04 25.34 0.80
N LEU A 199 0.12 24.73 0.56
CA LEU A 199 0.99 24.17 1.60
C LEU A 199 1.51 25.26 2.55
N ALA A 200 1.89 26.43 2.03
CA ALA A 200 2.33 27.56 2.85
C ALA A 200 1.23 28.04 3.80
N LYS A 201 -0.01 28.13 3.31
CA LYS A 201 -1.18 28.47 4.12
C LYS A 201 -1.43 27.42 5.22
N LEU A 202 -1.48 26.13 4.86
CA LEU A 202 -1.71 25.04 5.82
C LEU A 202 -0.62 25.00 6.91
N LYS A 203 0.63 25.29 6.54
CA LYS A 203 1.74 25.41 7.50
C LYS A 203 1.54 26.61 8.43
N ALA A 204 1.15 27.77 7.90
CA ALA A 204 0.91 28.98 8.70
C ALA A 204 -0.27 28.80 9.68
N GLU A 205 -1.26 28.00 9.31
CA GLU A 205 -2.40 27.61 10.17
C GLU A 205 -2.02 26.54 11.22
N GLY A 206 -0.81 25.98 11.16
CA GLY A 206 -0.35 24.93 12.07
C GLY A 206 -0.97 23.55 11.81
N LYS A 207 -1.68 23.36 10.69
CA LYS A 207 -2.29 22.08 10.30
C LYS A 207 -1.26 21.03 9.88
N ILE A 208 -0.14 21.46 9.29
CA ILE A 208 0.91 20.58 8.79
C ILE A 208 2.30 21.04 9.19
N ARG A 209 3.26 20.11 9.12
CA ARG A 209 4.69 20.41 9.07
C ARG A 209 5.17 20.22 7.63
N ILE A 210 6.08 21.09 7.18
CA ILE A 210 6.81 20.92 5.92
C ILE A 210 8.24 20.60 6.30
N GLU A 211 8.71 19.43 5.87
CA GLU A 211 9.99 18.85 6.25
C GLU A 211 10.75 18.38 5.01
N THR A 212 12.07 18.48 5.08
CA THR A 212 12.95 17.69 4.23
C THR A 212 12.79 16.20 4.54
N LEU A 213 13.13 15.34 3.58
CA LEU A 213 13.08 13.89 3.78
C LEU A 213 13.92 13.43 4.99
N ALA A 214 15.07 14.07 5.21
CA ALA A 214 15.94 13.80 6.35
C ALA A 214 15.29 14.16 7.70
N GLU A 215 14.60 15.29 7.79
CA GLU A 215 13.85 15.69 9.00
C GLU A 215 12.72 14.71 9.32
N SER A 216 11.95 14.30 8.30
CA SER A 216 10.90 13.29 8.49
C SER A 216 11.49 11.94 8.91
N GLY A 217 12.64 11.53 8.36
CA GLY A 217 13.33 10.31 8.79
C GLY A 217 13.85 10.39 10.24
N ALA A 218 14.42 11.53 10.64
CA ALA A 218 14.85 11.76 12.02
C ALA A 218 13.65 11.70 12.98
N TRP A 219 12.53 12.35 12.62
CA TRP A 219 11.30 12.31 13.39
C TRP A 219 10.78 10.87 13.53
N PHE A 220 10.63 10.13 12.42
CA PHE A 220 10.11 8.77 12.43
C PHE A 220 10.97 7.84 13.29
N ARG A 221 12.30 7.96 13.19
CA ARG A 221 13.25 7.19 14.01
C ARG A 221 13.17 7.48 15.49
N LYS A 222 12.89 8.73 15.85
CA LYS A 222 12.67 9.13 17.24
C LYS A 222 11.36 8.58 17.80
N GLN A 223 10.30 8.56 16.99
CA GLN A 223 8.97 8.14 17.45
C GLN A 223 8.80 6.61 17.47
N TYR A 224 9.36 5.92 16.48
CA TYR A 224 8.99 4.54 16.19
C TYR A 224 10.22 3.62 16.21
N PRO A 225 10.34 2.74 17.23
CA PRO A 225 11.42 1.74 17.25
C PRO A 225 11.24 0.64 16.19
N LEU A 226 9.99 0.37 15.81
CA LEU A 226 9.54 -0.57 14.79
C LEU A 226 8.40 0.09 14.01
N ASN A 227 8.07 -0.49 12.86
CA ASN A 227 6.93 -0.08 12.03
C ASN A 227 5.62 0.04 12.84
N PRO A 228 5.03 1.24 12.93
CA PRO A 228 3.74 1.43 13.59
C PRO A 228 2.58 0.98 12.69
N ALA A 229 1.42 0.74 13.31
CA ALA A 229 0.17 0.71 12.57
C ALA A 229 -0.21 2.15 12.17
N THR A 230 -0.60 2.35 10.92
CA THR A 230 -1.05 3.64 10.38
C THR A 230 -2.31 3.48 9.56
N ALA A 231 -3.10 4.54 9.46
CA ALA A 231 -4.26 4.56 8.58
C ALA A 231 -4.51 5.96 8.03
N GLN A 232 -5.04 6.02 6.82
CA GLN A 232 -5.50 7.26 6.17
C GLN A 232 -6.87 7.02 5.56
N SER A 233 -7.73 8.04 5.57
CA SER A 233 -9.06 7.96 4.97
C SER A 233 -9.35 9.12 4.03
N ALA A 234 -10.29 8.90 3.11
CA ALA A 234 -10.97 9.94 2.38
C ALA A 234 -12.48 9.63 2.43
N LEU A 235 -13.25 10.43 3.15
CA LEU A 235 -14.67 10.24 3.42
C LEU A 235 -15.59 11.02 2.46
N THR A 236 -14.97 11.73 1.52
CA THR A 236 -15.58 12.31 0.32
C THR A 236 -14.64 12.16 -0.86
N ASP A 237 -15.16 12.26 -2.09
CA ASP A 237 -14.37 12.25 -3.32
C ASP A 237 -14.48 13.60 -4.06
N HIS A 238 -13.56 13.85 -5.00
CA HIS A 238 -13.57 15.05 -5.84
C HIS A 238 -14.40 14.90 -7.13
N LYS A 239 -14.93 13.70 -7.44
CA LYS A 239 -15.70 13.45 -8.67
C LYS A 239 -17.22 13.39 -8.42
N ASN A 240 -17.66 13.67 -7.19
CA ASN A 240 -19.02 13.52 -6.71
C ASN A 240 -19.62 12.13 -7.00
N GLN A 241 -18.84 11.06 -6.80
CA GLN A 241 -19.26 9.66 -7.00
C GLN A 241 -19.60 8.94 -5.70
N GLU A 242 -19.75 9.70 -4.61
CA GLU A 242 -20.04 9.23 -3.25
C GLU A 242 -19.05 8.19 -2.71
N LYS A 243 -17.83 8.14 -3.26
CA LYS A 243 -16.81 7.19 -2.86
C LYS A 243 -16.14 7.61 -1.56
N LYS A 244 -15.83 6.61 -0.73
CA LYS A 244 -15.12 6.77 0.54
C LYS A 244 -14.13 5.65 0.69
N THR A 245 -13.03 5.86 1.38
CA THR A 245 -12.05 4.81 1.59
C THR A 245 -11.29 4.95 2.89
N VAL A 246 -10.82 3.81 3.39
CA VAL A 246 -9.89 3.74 4.51
C VAL A 246 -8.80 2.75 4.16
N TRP A 247 -7.55 3.21 4.21
CA TRP A 247 -6.35 2.40 4.08
C TRP A 247 -5.75 2.17 5.46
N PHE A 248 -5.42 0.92 5.77
CA PHE A 248 -4.71 0.53 6.98
C PHE A 248 -3.39 -0.14 6.59
N ASN A 249 -2.31 0.20 7.29
CA ASN A 249 -1.01 -0.47 7.18
C ASN A 249 -0.51 -0.87 8.57
N SER A 250 0.16 -2.01 8.62
CA SER A 250 0.91 -2.49 9.78
C SER A 250 2.11 -3.30 9.30
N ARG A 251 3.03 -3.67 10.20
CA ARG A 251 4.17 -4.52 9.82
C ARG A 251 3.82 -5.94 9.40
N PHE A 252 2.55 -6.36 9.52
CA PHE A 252 2.10 -7.71 9.14
C PHE A 252 1.13 -7.72 7.96
N TYR A 253 0.42 -6.63 7.69
CA TYR A 253 -0.48 -6.55 6.55
C TYR A 253 -0.90 -5.11 6.24
N ARG A 254 -1.42 -4.91 5.02
CA ARG A 254 -2.26 -3.76 4.66
C ARG A 254 -3.69 -4.22 4.39
N ALA A 255 -4.63 -3.29 4.50
CA ALA A 255 -6.00 -3.52 4.07
C ALA A 255 -6.64 -2.24 3.53
N ASN A 256 -7.62 -2.40 2.63
CA ASN A 256 -8.44 -1.30 2.15
C ASN A 256 -9.94 -1.60 2.17
N LEU A 257 -10.69 -0.65 2.73
CA LEU A 257 -12.13 -0.55 2.61
C LEU A 257 -12.47 0.51 1.57
N LEU A 258 -13.33 0.18 0.62
CA LEU A 258 -13.91 1.11 -0.35
C LEU A 258 -15.43 1.07 -0.24
N TRP A 259 -16.03 2.25 -0.04
CA TRP A 259 -17.46 2.45 -0.19
C TRP A 259 -17.74 3.14 -1.53
N GLU A 260 -18.73 2.63 -2.26
CA GLU A 260 -19.31 3.26 -3.46
C GLU A 260 -20.81 3.39 -3.22
N GLY A 261 -21.26 4.62 -2.93
CA GLY A 261 -22.60 4.88 -2.43
C GLY A 261 -22.86 4.14 -1.11
N THR A 262 -23.78 3.17 -1.14
CA THR A 262 -24.19 2.37 0.02
C THR A 262 -23.51 1.00 0.11
N ASN A 263 -22.65 0.64 -0.85
CA ASN A 263 -22.00 -0.67 -0.91
C ASN A 263 -20.57 -0.59 -0.35
N LEU A 264 -20.15 -1.61 0.40
CA LEU A 264 -18.78 -1.78 0.88
C LEU A 264 -18.10 -2.95 0.15
N THR A 265 -16.87 -2.72 -0.30
CA THR A 265 -15.94 -3.77 -0.74
C THR A 265 -14.63 -3.65 0.04
N ILE A 266 -14.17 -4.75 0.63
CA ILE A 266 -12.77 -4.90 0.99
C ILE A 266 -12.05 -5.25 -0.30
N ARG A 267 -11.40 -4.26 -0.92
CA ARG A 267 -10.79 -4.43 -2.25
C ARG A 267 -9.32 -4.84 -2.20
N ASP A 268 -8.67 -4.72 -1.04
CA ASP A 268 -7.25 -5.04 -0.90
C ASP A 268 -6.94 -5.57 0.50
N ILE A 269 -6.22 -6.70 0.56
CA ILE A 269 -5.51 -7.20 1.73
C ILE A 269 -4.24 -7.89 1.24
N HIS A 270 -3.08 -7.38 1.65
CA HIS A 270 -1.79 -8.03 1.42
C HIS A 270 -1.09 -8.26 2.76
N LEU A 271 -0.51 -9.44 2.92
CA LEU A 271 0.29 -9.83 4.07
C LEU A 271 1.77 -9.49 3.86
N PHE A 272 2.45 -9.31 4.98
CA PHE A 272 3.88 -9.06 5.06
C PHE A 272 4.55 -10.13 5.90
N ASN A 273 5.64 -10.68 5.37
CA ASN A 273 6.53 -11.59 6.09
C ASN A 273 7.97 -11.19 5.75
N GLU A 274 8.77 -10.82 6.76
CA GLU A 274 10.11 -10.29 6.56
C GLU A 274 11.09 -11.31 5.97
N ASP A 275 10.76 -12.61 6.03
CA ASP A 275 11.52 -13.70 5.41
C ASP A 275 11.28 -13.86 3.91
N PHE A 276 10.27 -13.18 3.34
CA PHE A 276 10.04 -13.18 1.90
C PHE A 276 11.12 -12.34 1.19
N ALA A 277 12.18 -13.03 0.78
CA ALA A 277 13.34 -12.44 0.14
C ALA A 277 12.98 -11.82 -1.23
N SER A 278 13.63 -10.69 -1.53
CA SER A 278 13.54 -10.08 -2.84
C SER A 278 14.36 -10.88 -3.87
N ASP A 279 13.89 -10.93 -5.12
CA ASP A 279 14.65 -11.48 -6.25
C ASP A 279 16.02 -10.80 -6.47
N TYR A 280 16.20 -9.60 -5.90
CA TYR A 280 17.39 -8.77 -6.07
C TYR A 280 18.36 -8.84 -4.89
N ILE A 281 18.09 -9.55 -3.81
CA ILE A 281 18.94 -9.48 -2.59
C ILE A 281 20.37 -9.97 -2.84
N ASP A 282 20.53 -11.17 -3.40
CA ASP A 282 21.85 -11.83 -3.49
C ASP A 282 22.43 -11.86 -4.91
N LYS A 283 21.66 -11.39 -5.91
CA LYS A 283 22.02 -11.50 -7.33
C LYS A 283 21.59 -10.29 -8.15
N ALA A 284 22.24 -10.11 -9.29
CA ALA A 284 21.86 -9.12 -10.29
C ALA A 284 20.54 -9.53 -10.97
N GLY A 285 19.63 -8.56 -11.12
CA GLY A 285 18.45 -8.70 -11.96
C GLY A 285 18.84 -8.72 -13.43
N THR A 286 18.28 -9.66 -14.19
CA THR A 286 18.55 -9.81 -15.63
C THR A 286 17.41 -9.30 -16.51
N SER A 287 16.25 -9.04 -15.93
CA SER A 287 15.06 -8.53 -16.62
C SER A 287 15.15 -7.04 -16.92
N THR A 288 14.48 -6.60 -17.98
CA THR A 288 14.30 -5.17 -18.29
C THR A 288 13.28 -4.49 -17.37
N GLN A 289 12.59 -5.26 -16.52
CA GLN A 289 11.60 -4.79 -15.55
C GLN A 289 12.04 -5.00 -14.11
N CYS A 290 11.62 -4.11 -13.21
CA CYS A 290 11.73 -4.26 -11.77
C CYS A 290 10.38 -4.71 -11.19
N ILE A 291 10.39 -5.73 -10.33
CA ILE A 291 9.18 -6.27 -9.71
C ILE A 291 9.38 -6.38 -8.20
N TYR A 292 8.62 -5.58 -7.47
CA TYR A 292 8.35 -5.79 -6.07
C TYR A 292 6.90 -6.16 -5.85
N THR A 293 6.70 -7.25 -5.12
CA THR A 293 5.38 -7.73 -4.74
C THR A 293 5.38 -8.21 -3.30
N THR A 294 4.19 -8.30 -2.72
CA THR A 294 3.97 -8.88 -1.38
C THR A 294 3.00 -10.07 -1.49
N LEU A 295 2.41 -10.50 -0.37
CA LEU A 295 1.66 -11.75 -0.28
C LEU A 295 0.13 -11.48 -0.33
N PRO A 296 -0.56 -11.66 -1.47
CA PRO A 296 -1.95 -11.26 -1.59
C PRO A 296 -2.91 -12.20 -0.84
N PHE A 297 -3.92 -11.63 -0.17
CA PHE A 297 -5.10 -12.34 0.32
C PHE A 297 -6.38 -11.82 -0.35
N VAL A 298 -6.46 -10.52 -0.60
CA VAL A 298 -7.45 -9.89 -1.47
C VAL A 298 -6.70 -8.93 -2.39
N ASP A 299 -6.72 -9.17 -3.70
CA ASP A 299 -6.11 -8.28 -4.69
C ASP A 299 -7.17 -7.87 -5.72
N GLY A 300 -7.90 -6.80 -5.40
CA GLY A 300 -8.98 -6.29 -6.22
C GLY A 300 -8.51 -5.79 -7.57
N PHE A 301 -7.24 -5.39 -7.73
CA PHE A 301 -6.73 -4.93 -9.02
C PHE A 301 -6.35 -6.11 -9.93
N VAL A 302 -5.48 -7.00 -9.46
CA VAL A 302 -4.93 -8.10 -10.27
C VAL A 302 -5.97 -9.19 -10.55
N TRP A 303 -6.96 -9.36 -9.66
CA TRP A 303 -7.97 -10.40 -9.82
C TRP A 303 -9.25 -9.94 -10.52
N SER A 304 -9.30 -8.68 -10.97
CA SER A 304 -10.40 -8.13 -11.76
C SER A 304 -10.22 -8.32 -13.26
N SER A 305 -11.32 -8.23 -14.00
CA SER A 305 -11.35 -7.96 -15.44
C SER A 305 -12.01 -6.61 -15.72
N ALA A 306 -12.13 -6.22 -16.99
CA ALA A 306 -12.88 -5.02 -17.37
C ALA A 306 -14.37 -5.10 -16.97
N GLU A 307 -14.92 -6.31 -16.90
CA GLU A 307 -16.33 -6.59 -16.62
C GLU A 307 -16.57 -6.99 -15.16
N LYS A 308 -15.58 -7.58 -14.50
CA LYS A 308 -15.74 -8.13 -13.14
C LYS A 308 -14.76 -7.53 -12.15
N ARG A 309 -15.30 -6.85 -11.14
CA ARG A 309 -14.52 -6.37 -9.99
C ARG A 309 -14.36 -7.44 -8.92
N ALA A 310 -13.13 -7.86 -8.68
CA ALA A 310 -12.76 -8.69 -7.54
C ALA A 310 -12.91 -7.94 -6.22
N GLY A 311 -13.12 -8.69 -5.14
CA GLY A 311 -13.17 -8.15 -3.79
C GLY A 311 -13.97 -9.00 -2.83
N LEU A 312 -13.79 -8.73 -1.55
CA LEU A 312 -14.45 -9.39 -0.44
C LEU A 312 -15.62 -8.52 0.04
N ARG A 313 -16.85 -9.05 0.00
CA ARG A 313 -18.09 -8.31 0.25
C ARG A 313 -18.95 -9.00 1.29
N LEU A 314 -19.77 -8.23 2.00
CA LEU A 314 -20.68 -8.74 3.02
C LEU A 314 -22.06 -9.04 2.43
N TYR A 315 -22.61 -10.20 2.78
CA TYR A 315 -23.94 -10.62 2.37
C TYR A 315 -24.82 -10.89 3.58
N LYS A 316 -26.08 -10.47 3.51
CA LYS A 316 -27.15 -10.95 4.39
C LYS A 316 -27.59 -12.30 3.86
N VAL A 317 -27.76 -13.26 4.76
CA VAL A 317 -28.22 -14.62 4.42
C VAL A 317 -29.60 -14.82 5.04
N THR A 318 -30.57 -15.22 4.23
CA THR A 318 -31.92 -15.56 4.70
C THR A 318 -31.99 -17.02 5.14
N ALA A 319 -33.05 -17.39 5.87
CA ALA A 319 -33.24 -18.77 6.34
C ALA A 319 -33.34 -19.81 5.20
N ASP A 320 -33.78 -19.41 4.01
CA ASP A 320 -33.81 -20.24 2.80
C ASP A 320 -32.47 -20.22 2.02
N GLY A 321 -31.42 -19.62 2.58
CA GLY A 321 -30.07 -19.59 2.01
C GLY A 321 -29.86 -18.57 0.89
N LYS A 322 -30.85 -17.71 0.60
CA LYS A 322 -30.65 -16.61 -0.36
C LYS A 322 -29.73 -15.56 0.23
N ARG A 323 -28.94 -14.94 -0.65
CA ARG A 323 -27.97 -13.91 -0.27
C ARG A 323 -28.24 -12.61 -1.00
N SER A 324 -28.11 -11.50 -0.28
CA SER A 324 -28.11 -10.16 -0.85
C SER A 324 -26.97 -9.34 -0.27
N LEU A 325 -26.38 -8.43 -1.07
CA LEU A 325 -25.35 -7.53 -0.57
C LEU A 325 -25.90 -6.69 0.58
N ILE A 326 -25.10 -6.56 1.62
CA ILE A 326 -25.41 -5.63 2.71
C ILE A 326 -25.11 -4.22 2.22
N GLN A 327 -26.06 -3.32 2.47
CA GLN A 327 -25.94 -1.91 2.18
C GLN A 327 -26.01 -1.12 3.48
N GLY A 328 -25.19 -0.06 3.57
CA GLY A 328 -25.07 0.75 4.76
C GLY A 328 -24.95 2.23 4.49
N LYS A 329 -24.99 3.00 5.58
CA LYS A 329 -24.81 4.45 5.61
C LYS A 329 -23.32 4.82 5.47
N ALA A 330 -23.00 6.10 5.61
CA ALA A 330 -21.61 6.54 5.69
C ALA A 330 -20.90 5.88 6.89
N PRO A 331 -19.63 5.46 6.74
CA PRO A 331 -18.87 4.87 7.83
C PRO A 331 -18.46 5.93 8.85
N VAL A 332 -18.33 5.51 10.11
CA VAL A 332 -17.75 6.32 11.19
C VAL A 332 -16.39 5.74 11.55
N ILE A 333 -15.34 6.57 11.45
CA ILE A 333 -13.96 6.14 11.67
C ILE A 333 -13.47 6.69 13.00
N THR A 334 -12.92 5.82 13.84
CA THR A 334 -12.27 6.23 15.10
C THR A 334 -10.94 5.50 15.26
N SER A 335 -9.96 6.20 15.83
CA SER A 335 -8.60 5.67 16.02
C SER A 335 -8.25 5.65 17.50
N GLY A 336 -7.83 4.48 17.98
CA GLY A 336 -7.15 4.33 19.27
C GLY A 336 -5.63 4.46 19.12
N ASN A 337 -4.88 4.12 20.17
CA ASN A 337 -3.41 4.24 20.15
C ASN A 337 -2.71 3.37 19.08
N LYS A 338 -3.28 2.19 18.76
CA LYS A 338 -2.71 1.23 17.78
C LYS A 338 -3.77 0.48 16.97
N THR A 339 -5.01 0.94 17.07
CA THR A 339 -6.17 0.22 16.57
C THR A 339 -7.03 1.19 15.79
N LEU A 340 -7.44 0.79 14.59
CA LEU A 340 -8.41 1.52 13.80
C LEU A 340 -9.76 0.82 13.94
N HIS A 341 -10.81 1.59 14.22
CA HIS A 341 -12.18 1.13 14.29
C HIS A 341 -13.02 1.81 13.21
N VAL A 342 -13.82 1.01 12.51
CA VAL A 342 -14.77 1.48 11.50
C VAL A 342 -16.13 0.92 11.85
N GLU A 343 -17.09 1.80 12.11
CA GLU A 343 -18.48 1.43 12.29
C GLU A 343 -19.27 1.71 11.02
N TRP A 344 -20.12 0.74 10.64
CA TRP A 344 -20.93 0.80 9.43
C TRP A 344 -22.35 0.29 9.71
N GLN A 345 -23.29 1.22 9.82
CA GLN A 345 -24.70 0.93 10.08
C GLN A 345 -25.42 0.54 8.79
N THR A 346 -26.20 -0.54 8.81
CA THR A 346 -27.08 -0.90 7.68
C THR A 346 -28.13 0.19 7.41
N LEU A 347 -28.59 0.30 6.16
CA LEU A 347 -29.58 1.31 5.77
C LEU A 347 -30.90 1.21 6.57
N ASP A 348 -31.32 -0.02 6.87
CA ASP A 348 -32.52 -0.32 7.66
C ASP A 348 -32.34 -0.15 9.17
N GLU A 349 -31.13 0.22 9.60
CA GLU A 349 -30.72 0.39 11.00
C GLU A 349 -30.95 -0.86 11.88
N GLN A 350 -31.03 -2.04 11.28
CA GLN A 350 -31.19 -3.30 12.00
C GLN A 350 -29.87 -3.86 12.51
N ALA A 351 -28.76 -3.58 11.81
CA ALA A 351 -27.46 -4.13 12.14
C ALA A 351 -26.33 -3.09 11.99
N THR A 352 -25.34 -3.18 12.88
CA THR A 352 -24.12 -2.36 12.82
C THR A 352 -22.92 -3.27 12.71
N PHE A 353 -22.13 -3.09 11.66
CA PHE A 353 -20.85 -3.77 11.48
C PHE A 353 -19.73 -2.94 12.09
N ALA A 354 -18.89 -3.58 12.89
CA ALA A 354 -17.69 -2.99 13.47
C ALA A 354 -16.47 -3.72 12.91
N PHE A 355 -15.66 -3.02 12.12
CA PHE A 355 -14.35 -3.48 11.66
C PHE A 355 -13.30 -2.96 12.62
N THR A 356 -12.47 -3.86 13.13
CA THR A 356 -11.35 -3.53 14.01
C THR A 356 -10.06 -4.03 13.39
N PHE A 357 -9.14 -3.11 13.10
CA PHE A 357 -7.82 -3.40 12.55
C PHE A 357 -6.79 -3.18 13.64
N THR A 358 -6.05 -4.23 13.96
CA THR A 358 -4.92 -4.19 14.88
C THR A 358 -3.64 -4.48 14.10
N GLU A 359 -2.50 -4.46 14.77
CA GLU A 359 -1.21 -4.74 14.13
C GLU A 359 -1.18 -6.08 13.36
N GLY A 360 -1.90 -7.12 13.79
CA GLY A 360 -1.81 -8.44 13.14
C GLY A 360 -3.13 -9.12 12.86
N GLU A 361 -4.26 -8.42 13.04
CA GLU A 361 -5.59 -9.00 12.92
C GLU A 361 -6.60 -7.99 12.40
N MET A 362 -7.50 -8.47 11.55
CA MET A 362 -8.73 -7.79 11.17
C MET A 362 -9.92 -8.57 11.74
N THR A 363 -10.77 -7.89 12.50
CA THR A 363 -12.02 -8.44 13.04
C THR A 363 -13.20 -7.71 12.44
N VAL A 364 -14.22 -8.46 12.02
CA VAL A 364 -15.52 -7.94 11.59
C VAL A 364 -16.58 -8.53 12.52
N ALA A 365 -17.22 -7.68 13.31
CA ALA A 365 -18.29 -8.08 14.22
C ALA A 365 -19.61 -7.39 13.81
N CYS A 366 -20.73 -8.09 13.99
CA CYS A 366 -22.05 -7.55 13.73
C CYS A 366 -22.86 -7.50 15.02
N LYS A 367 -23.42 -6.32 15.33
CA LYS A 367 -24.45 -6.15 16.35
C LYS A 367 -25.79 -5.94 15.64
N SER A 368 -26.70 -6.90 15.78
CA SER A 368 -28.03 -6.85 15.17
C SER A 368 -29.12 -6.74 16.24
N LYS A 369 -30.18 -5.97 15.95
CA LYS A 369 -31.43 -5.94 16.72
C LYS A 369 -32.22 -7.25 16.57
N ASP A 370 -32.05 -7.93 15.43
CA ASP A 370 -32.61 -9.24 15.14
C ASP A 370 -31.58 -10.33 15.44
N THR A 371 -31.86 -11.17 16.43
CA THR A 371 -31.00 -12.29 16.83
C THR A 371 -30.89 -13.39 15.79
N SER A 372 -31.82 -13.44 14.83
CA SER A 372 -31.80 -14.39 13.72
C SER A 372 -30.99 -13.90 12.53
N PHE A 373 -30.51 -12.65 12.54
CA PHE A 373 -29.75 -12.06 11.44
C PHE A 373 -28.51 -12.90 11.11
N GLN A 374 -28.45 -13.45 9.90
CA GLN A 374 -27.28 -14.18 9.40
C GLN A 374 -26.56 -13.33 8.35
N TRP A 375 -25.24 -13.43 8.34
CA TRP A 375 -24.40 -12.80 7.33
C TRP A 375 -23.16 -13.65 7.07
N ASP A 376 -22.56 -13.45 5.91
CA ASP A 376 -21.24 -13.99 5.57
C ASP A 376 -20.42 -12.94 4.80
N MET A 377 -19.16 -13.26 4.55
CA MET A 377 -18.32 -12.52 3.61
C MET A 377 -17.90 -13.45 2.48
N GLU A 378 -17.94 -12.97 1.24
CA GLU A 378 -17.50 -13.76 0.08
C GLU A 378 -16.46 -12.99 -0.74
N LEU A 379 -15.34 -13.67 -1.02
CA LEU A 379 -14.38 -13.24 -2.02
C LEU A 379 -14.83 -13.72 -3.39
N THR A 380 -15.01 -12.78 -4.30
CA THR A 380 -15.25 -13.07 -5.72
C THR A 380 -14.14 -12.47 -6.57
N THR A 381 -13.82 -13.13 -7.68
CA THR A 381 -12.80 -12.70 -8.64
C THR A 381 -13.26 -12.89 -10.08
N ALA A 382 -12.51 -12.36 -11.04
CA ALA A 382 -12.65 -12.81 -12.43
C ALA A 382 -12.38 -14.32 -12.52
N PRO A 383 -13.14 -15.10 -13.33
CA PRO A 383 -12.99 -16.56 -13.39
C PRO A 383 -11.60 -17.08 -13.77
N ALA A 384 -10.82 -16.27 -14.50
CA ALA A 384 -9.47 -16.61 -14.96
C ALA A 384 -8.35 -15.98 -14.09
N ALA A 385 -8.69 -15.40 -12.93
CA ALA A 385 -7.71 -14.74 -12.08
C ALA A 385 -6.64 -15.73 -11.55
N PRO A 386 -5.35 -15.36 -11.53
CA PRO A 386 -4.30 -16.19 -10.95
C PRO A 386 -4.34 -16.08 -9.42
N LEU A 387 -4.97 -17.05 -8.77
CA LEU A 387 -5.15 -17.08 -7.32
C LEU A 387 -4.02 -17.87 -6.63
N PRO A 388 -3.50 -17.40 -5.48
CA PRO A 388 -2.38 -18.05 -4.79
C PRO A 388 -2.82 -19.23 -3.89
N PHE A 389 -4.12 -19.45 -3.72
CA PHE A 389 -4.66 -20.37 -2.70
C PHE A 389 -4.40 -21.84 -3.06
N LEU A 390 -3.68 -22.55 -2.20
CA LEU A 390 -3.51 -24.00 -2.29
C LEU A 390 -4.70 -24.69 -1.64
N TYR A 391 -4.89 -24.46 -0.34
CA TYR A 391 -5.91 -25.12 0.47
C TYR A 391 -6.67 -24.10 1.30
N ILE A 392 -8.00 -24.28 1.39
CA ILE A 392 -8.89 -23.52 2.26
C ILE A 392 -9.58 -24.53 3.15
N ASP A 393 -9.18 -24.59 4.42
CA ASP A 393 -9.86 -25.36 5.45
C ASP A 393 -10.65 -24.43 6.39
N SER A 394 -11.39 -25.00 7.34
CA SER A 394 -12.26 -24.24 8.24
C SER A 394 -11.58 -23.11 9.04
N GLN A 395 -10.28 -23.19 9.32
CA GLN A 395 -9.56 -22.24 10.18
C GLN A 395 -8.29 -21.67 9.53
N THR A 396 -7.85 -22.22 8.39
CA THR A 396 -6.60 -21.86 7.74
C THR A 396 -6.79 -21.77 6.24
N ILE A 397 -6.18 -20.74 5.65
CA ILE A 397 -6.05 -20.59 4.21
C ILE A 397 -4.56 -20.60 3.91
N GLN A 398 -4.09 -21.64 3.22
CA GLN A 398 -2.72 -21.77 2.79
C GLN A 398 -2.58 -21.28 1.36
N ALA A 399 -1.55 -20.47 1.11
CA ALA A 399 -1.29 -19.87 -0.18
C ALA A 399 0.19 -19.99 -0.55
N LEU A 400 0.45 -19.99 -1.86
CA LEU A 400 1.78 -20.00 -2.45
C LEU A 400 1.89 -18.82 -3.41
N TYR A 401 2.90 -17.99 -3.18
CA TYR A 401 3.21 -16.88 -4.08
C TYR A 401 4.69 -16.96 -4.47
N LYS A 402 4.95 -17.09 -5.76
CA LYS A 402 6.24 -17.56 -6.29
C LYS A 402 6.61 -18.91 -5.66
N ASP A 403 7.68 -18.96 -4.89
CA ASP A 403 8.21 -20.09 -4.15
C ASP A 403 7.99 -19.97 -2.63
N PHE A 404 7.26 -18.95 -2.18
CA PHE A 404 7.03 -18.66 -0.76
C PHE A 404 5.63 -19.07 -0.32
N THR A 405 5.56 -19.95 0.68
CA THR A 405 4.30 -20.39 1.29
C THR A 405 3.93 -19.49 2.46
N TYR A 406 2.67 -19.08 2.55
CA TYR A 406 2.14 -18.27 3.64
C TYR A 406 0.73 -18.71 4.00
N GLN A 407 0.24 -18.23 5.15
CA GLN A 407 -1.07 -18.62 5.65
C GLN A 407 -1.83 -17.44 6.26
N ILE A 408 -3.16 -17.52 6.15
CA ILE A 408 -4.11 -16.69 6.87
C ILE A 408 -4.84 -17.60 7.86
N THR A 409 -4.96 -17.17 9.10
CA THR A 409 -5.68 -17.93 10.13
C THR A 409 -7.02 -17.27 10.43
N CYS A 410 -8.13 -17.99 10.29
CA CYS A 410 -9.43 -17.60 10.81
C CYS A 410 -9.50 -17.99 12.28
N LYS A 411 -9.27 -17.02 13.17
CA LYS A 411 -9.25 -17.22 14.64
C LYS A 411 -10.66 -17.33 15.22
N GLN A 412 -11.63 -16.72 14.54
CA GLN A 412 -13.04 -16.80 14.88
C GLN A 412 -13.86 -16.76 13.59
N GLY A 413 -14.86 -17.63 13.49
CA GLY A 413 -15.58 -17.90 12.25
C GLY A 413 -15.07 -19.18 11.59
N THR A 414 -15.49 -19.39 10.35
CA THR A 414 -15.15 -20.54 9.53
C THR A 414 -14.83 -20.09 8.10
N CYS A 415 -13.75 -20.60 7.50
CA CYS A 415 -13.52 -20.44 6.07
C CYS A 415 -14.13 -21.63 5.30
N VAL A 416 -14.73 -21.34 4.16
CA VAL A 416 -15.32 -22.34 3.26
C VAL A 416 -14.71 -22.16 1.88
N ASP A 417 -14.14 -23.23 1.31
CA ASP A 417 -13.69 -23.25 -0.08
C ASP A 417 -14.91 -23.27 -1.00
N THR A 418 -15.09 -22.22 -1.80
CA THR A 418 -16.21 -22.12 -2.74
C THR A 418 -15.75 -22.25 -4.19
N ARG A 419 -14.45 -22.50 -4.42
CA ARG A 419 -13.90 -22.60 -5.77
C ARG A 419 -14.53 -23.75 -6.53
N LYS A 420 -15.01 -23.43 -7.73
CA LYS A 420 -15.43 -24.39 -8.75
C LYS A 420 -14.89 -23.94 -10.09
N PRO A 421 -14.56 -24.86 -11.03
CA PRO A 421 -14.07 -24.49 -12.35
C PRO A 421 -14.99 -23.47 -13.04
N GLY A 422 -14.42 -22.35 -13.49
CA GLY A 422 -15.14 -21.29 -14.20
C GLY A 422 -16.07 -20.42 -13.35
N GLN A 423 -16.07 -20.57 -12.02
CA GLN A 423 -16.88 -19.73 -11.13
C GLN A 423 -16.08 -18.58 -10.52
N GLU A 424 -16.79 -17.50 -10.21
CA GLU A 424 -16.22 -16.29 -9.62
C GLU A 424 -15.96 -16.40 -8.11
N SER A 425 -16.72 -17.27 -7.42
CA SER A 425 -16.62 -17.43 -5.97
C SER A 425 -15.36 -18.22 -5.60
N VAL A 426 -14.57 -17.68 -4.67
CA VAL A 426 -13.28 -18.25 -4.26
C VAL A 426 -13.35 -18.79 -2.84
N LEU A 427 -13.79 -17.97 -1.90
CA LEU A 427 -13.95 -18.41 -0.52
C LEU A 427 -15.06 -17.63 0.16
N ARG A 428 -15.60 -18.24 1.21
CA ARG A 428 -16.55 -17.61 2.12
C ARG A 428 -16.02 -17.63 3.54
N LEU A 429 -16.26 -16.55 4.28
CA LEU A 429 -16.00 -16.42 5.71
C LEU A 429 -17.35 -16.35 6.43
N GLU A 430 -17.64 -17.38 7.22
CA GLU A 430 -18.88 -17.49 7.99
C GLU A 430 -18.62 -17.10 9.44
N PRO A 431 -19.41 -16.19 10.03
CA PRO A 431 -19.19 -15.71 11.38
C PRO A 431 -19.49 -16.78 12.43
N LYS A 432 -18.72 -16.79 13.51
CA LYS A 432 -19.03 -17.53 14.74
C LYS A 432 -19.39 -16.52 15.82
N ASN A 433 -20.59 -16.63 16.38
CA ASN A 433 -21.14 -15.64 17.31
C ASN A 433 -21.08 -14.21 16.74
N GLN A 434 -21.56 -14.04 15.49
CA GLN A 434 -21.60 -12.76 14.77
C GLN A 434 -20.23 -12.09 14.58
N THR A 435 -19.14 -12.86 14.61
CA THR A 435 -17.79 -12.31 14.48
C THR A 435 -16.95 -13.19 13.56
N VAL A 436 -16.17 -12.55 12.70
CA VAL A 436 -15.06 -13.14 11.94
C VAL A 436 -13.78 -12.43 12.36
N THR A 437 -12.74 -13.18 12.71
CA THR A 437 -11.41 -12.62 13.01
C THR A 437 -10.36 -13.34 12.16
N LEU A 438 -9.68 -12.58 11.30
CA LEU A 438 -8.55 -13.03 10.51
C LEU A 438 -7.24 -12.59 11.16
N GLY A 439 -6.30 -13.52 11.30
CA GLY A 439 -4.95 -13.30 11.77
C GLY A 439 -3.94 -13.38 10.62
N PHE A 440 -3.03 -12.42 10.59
CA PHE A 440 -2.04 -12.22 9.53
C PHE A 440 -0.59 -12.39 9.99
N LYS A 441 -0.39 -12.69 11.28
CA LYS A 441 0.94 -13.06 11.80
C LYS A 441 1.25 -14.49 11.37
N THR A 442 2.19 -14.66 10.45
CA THR A 442 2.81 -15.95 10.17
C THR A 442 3.67 -16.37 11.36
N LYS A 443 3.61 -17.66 11.73
CA LYS A 443 4.47 -18.25 12.77
C LYS A 443 5.88 -18.51 12.27
#